data_AF-A0A6A6RJH7-F1
#
_entry.id   AF-A0A6A6RJH7-F1
#
_cell.length_a   1.000
_cell.length_b   1.000
_cell.length_c   1.000
_cell.angle_alpha   90.00
_cell.angle_beta   90.00
_cell.angle_gamma   90.00
#
_symmetry.space_group_name_H-M   'P 1'
#
loop_
_entity.id
_entity.type
_entity.pdbx_description
1 polymer ?
#
loop_
_entity_poly.entity_id
_entity_poly.type
_entity_poly.pdbx_seq_one_letter_code
_entity_poly.pdbx_strand_id
1 'polypeptide(L)'
;MATSQEGVQAEPTPLPNHLSFLELPGEIRNIIYDYTLNTHQPYQVPRRTGVPQNTGYKVYALNQQIFNESYSLMKYNATAYIPLLSGMAIDKIFTDICDEKWAQIPPVAVTLLQALRNWRNVHIHLHVPDLDLHTNRYLLQRLDSVMKILSAGKNSDPRKWGGKKKTVLLHLDHYFADNWKSEFSFLPSVVLFTIVRQMGKMDQVNWTIAYYIHAGTDNSPLSARWGVDRVNEFSELRRMRRDYNNINIRPEIYGEGEWKHLQFPPDFLDVVTNEISEASEQWPSYGVELHGEEGALRRAAARNAVN
;
A
#
# COMPACT_ATOMS: atom_id res chain seq x y z
N MET A 1 26.52 -53.50 16.64
CA MET A 1 26.18 -52.07 16.45
C MET A 1 25.57 -51.94 15.07
N ALA A 2 24.24 -51.84 14.99
CA ALA A 2 23.52 -51.71 13.73
C ALA A 2 23.15 -50.23 13.56
N THR A 3 23.64 -49.61 12.50
CA THR A 3 23.33 -48.24 12.11
C THR A 3 21.97 -48.22 11.41
N SER A 4 20.99 -47.59 12.03
CA SER A 4 19.70 -47.27 11.42
C SER A 4 19.90 -46.19 10.35
N GLN A 5 19.58 -46.52 9.09
CA GLN A 5 19.44 -45.53 8.04
C GLN A 5 18.12 -44.79 8.25
N GLU A 6 18.21 -43.52 8.59
CA GLU A 6 17.07 -42.60 8.63
C GLU A 6 16.48 -42.47 7.22
N GLY A 7 15.21 -42.83 7.10
CA GLY A 7 14.45 -42.64 5.88
C GLY A 7 14.32 -41.16 5.57
N VAL A 8 14.89 -40.74 4.44
CA VAL A 8 14.64 -39.44 3.83
C VAL A 8 13.14 -39.38 3.50
N GLN A 9 12.36 -38.65 4.30
CA GLN A 9 10.99 -38.31 3.94
C GLN A 9 11.04 -37.45 2.68
N ALA A 10 10.56 -37.97 1.56
CA ALA A 10 10.37 -37.21 0.35
C ALA A 10 9.42 -36.04 0.67
N GLU A 11 9.84 -34.80 0.37
CA GLU A 11 8.94 -33.66 0.44
C GLU A 11 7.74 -33.91 -0.49
N PRO A 12 6.50 -33.64 -0.03
CA PRO A 12 5.32 -33.85 -0.84
C PRO A 12 5.41 -32.98 -2.09
N THR A 13 5.53 -33.65 -3.24
CA THR A 13 5.53 -32.98 -4.55
C THR A 13 4.15 -32.35 -4.75
N PRO A 14 4.04 -31.01 -4.93
CA PRO A 14 2.74 -30.39 -5.15
C PRO A 14 2.16 -30.91 -6.47
N LEU A 15 0.99 -31.53 -6.41
CA LEU A 15 0.31 -32.09 -7.58
C LEU A 15 -0.02 -30.96 -8.58
N PRO A 16 0.31 -31.07 -9.88
CA PRO A 16 0.31 -29.92 -10.80
C PRO A 16 -1.07 -29.39 -11.22
N ASN A 17 -2.18 -29.93 -10.71
CA ASN A 17 -3.52 -29.76 -11.33
C ASN A 17 -4.65 -29.40 -10.36
N HIS A 18 -4.37 -28.87 -9.17
CA HIS A 18 -5.45 -28.37 -8.31
C HIS A 18 -5.82 -26.95 -8.72
N LEU A 19 -6.86 -26.83 -9.57
CA LEU A 19 -7.58 -25.57 -9.76
C LEU A 19 -8.01 -25.06 -8.37
N SER A 20 -7.64 -23.83 -8.05
CA SER A 20 -8.14 -23.14 -6.86
C SER A 20 -9.66 -23.07 -6.96
N PHE A 21 -10.36 -23.17 -5.84
CA PHE A 21 -11.82 -23.03 -5.81
C PHE A 21 -12.29 -21.72 -6.48
N LEU A 22 -11.49 -20.64 -6.41
CA LEU A 22 -11.79 -19.36 -7.06
C LEU A 22 -11.46 -19.32 -8.56
N GLU A 23 -10.73 -20.29 -9.09
CA GLU A 23 -10.50 -20.48 -10.53
C GLU A 23 -11.64 -21.27 -11.20
N LEU A 24 -12.58 -21.79 -10.41
CA LEU A 24 -13.79 -22.42 -10.94
C LEU A 24 -14.75 -21.34 -11.51
N PRO A 25 -15.44 -21.63 -12.63
CA PRO A 25 -16.51 -20.78 -13.14
C PRO A 25 -17.53 -20.43 -12.05
N GLY A 26 -18.12 -19.23 -12.11
CA GLY A 26 -19.04 -18.73 -11.08
C GLY A 26 -20.23 -19.67 -10.85
N GLU A 27 -20.71 -20.31 -11.91
CA GLU A 27 -21.76 -21.32 -11.91
C GLU A 27 -21.37 -22.55 -11.10
N ILE A 28 -20.14 -23.02 -11.24
CA ILE A 28 -19.61 -24.19 -10.51
C ILE A 28 -19.42 -23.83 -9.03
N ARG A 29 -18.91 -22.64 -8.73
CA ARG A 29 -18.81 -22.14 -7.35
C ARG A 29 -20.19 -22.04 -6.69
N ASN A 30 -21.18 -21.53 -7.40
CA ASN A 30 -22.57 -21.42 -6.91
C ASN A 30 -23.21 -22.79 -6.67
N ILE A 31 -22.94 -23.79 -7.54
CA ILE A 31 -23.38 -25.17 -7.31
C ILE A 31 -22.68 -25.76 -6.08
N ILE A 32 -21.38 -25.55 -5.91
CA ILE A 32 -20.65 -26.00 -4.72
C ILE A 32 -21.19 -25.30 -3.48
N TYR A 33 -21.49 -24.00 -3.53
CA TYR A 33 -22.16 -23.28 -2.45
C TYR A 33 -23.53 -23.90 -2.15
N ASP A 34 -24.35 -24.19 -3.15
CA ASP A 34 -25.67 -24.81 -2.98
C ASP A 34 -25.57 -26.21 -2.31
N TYR A 35 -24.61 -27.02 -2.74
CA TYR A 35 -24.32 -28.35 -2.16
C TYR A 35 -23.72 -28.29 -0.75
N THR A 36 -22.85 -27.33 -0.46
CA THR A 36 -22.12 -27.24 0.82
C THR A 36 -22.88 -26.48 1.90
N LEU A 37 -23.65 -25.47 1.51
CA LEU A 37 -24.55 -24.69 2.37
C LEU A 37 -25.90 -25.38 2.59
N ASN A 38 -26.19 -26.42 1.82
CA ASN A 38 -27.37 -27.29 1.95
C ASN A 38 -28.69 -26.52 1.85
N THR A 39 -28.81 -25.65 0.84
CA THR A 39 -29.96 -24.76 0.64
C THR A 39 -31.23 -25.49 0.18
N HIS A 40 -31.15 -26.78 -0.24
CA HIS A 40 -32.28 -27.50 -0.85
C HIS A 40 -32.52 -29.00 -0.50
N GLN A 41 -31.97 -29.62 0.55
CA GLN A 41 -32.21 -31.07 0.77
C GLN A 41 -33.39 -31.47 1.70
N PRO A 42 -34.29 -32.38 1.25
CA PRO A 42 -35.35 -33.00 2.07
C PRO A 42 -34.98 -34.33 2.76
N TYR A 43 -33.73 -34.82 2.69
CA TYR A 43 -33.31 -36.08 3.35
C TYR A 43 -32.14 -35.88 4.32
N GLN A 44 -32.25 -36.49 5.50
CA GLN A 44 -31.31 -36.37 6.62
C GLN A 44 -30.41 -37.61 6.74
N VAL A 45 -29.13 -37.39 7.06
CA VAL A 45 -28.13 -38.46 7.32
C VAL A 45 -28.35 -39.06 8.73
N PRO A 46 -28.15 -40.39 8.98
CA PRO A 46 -28.48 -41.01 10.26
C PRO A 46 -27.71 -40.41 11.46
N ARG A 47 -28.44 -40.12 12.55
CA ARG A 47 -27.94 -39.47 13.78
C ARG A 47 -27.58 -40.48 14.87
N ARG A 48 -26.63 -40.11 15.75
CA ARG A 48 -26.67 -40.56 17.16
C ARG A 48 -27.84 -39.86 17.84
N THR A 49 -28.78 -40.65 18.37
CA THR A 49 -29.92 -40.14 19.14
C THR A 49 -29.42 -39.29 20.32
N GLY A 50 -29.94 -38.07 20.44
CA GLY A 50 -29.70 -37.18 21.59
C GLY A 50 -28.69 -36.05 21.44
N VAL A 51 -27.99 -35.91 20.30
CA VAL A 51 -27.05 -34.78 20.09
C VAL A 51 -27.60 -33.77 19.07
N PRO A 52 -27.79 -32.49 19.44
CA PRO A 52 -28.18 -31.44 18.49
C PRO A 52 -27.13 -31.26 17.39
N GLN A 53 -27.59 -31.15 16.15
CA GLN A 53 -26.75 -30.94 14.98
C GLN A 53 -26.16 -29.52 15.01
N ASN A 54 -24.84 -29.36 15.18
CA ASN A 54 -24.20 -28.04 15.06
C ASN A 54 -23.90 -27.73 13.58
N THR A 55 -24.96 -27.42 12.82
CA THR A 55 -24.85 -26.94 11.42
C THR A 55 -23.99 -25.67 11.32
N GLY A 56 -23.94 -24.87 12.38
CA GLY A 56 -23.09 -23.69 12.49
C GLY A 56 -21.61 -23.99 12.29
N TYR A 57 -21.12 -25.15 12.74
CA TYR A 57 -19.70 -25.50 12.59
C TYR A 57 -19.28 -25.74 11.14
N LYS A 58 -20.16 -26.33 10.32
CA LYS A 58 -19.88 -26.54 8.88
C LYS A 58 -19.86 -25.23 8.11
N VAL A 59 -20.83 -24.36 8.37
CA VAL A 59 -20.89 -23.01 7.79
C VAL A 59 -19.68 -22.19 8.22
N TYR A 60 -19.28 -22.28 9.50
CA TYR A 60 -18.08 -21.64 10.02
C TYR A 60 -16.80 -22.14 9.34
N ALA A 61 -16.63 -23.46 9.21
CA ALA A 61 -15.46 -24.04 8.54
C ALA A 61 -15.39 -23.63 7.05
N LEU A 62 -16.52 -23.63 6.35
CA LEU A 62 -16.59 -23.16 4.96
C LEU A 62 -16.26 -21.66 4.86
N ASN A 63 -16.82 -20.82 5.73
CA ASN A 63 -16.50 -19.40 5.77
C ASN A 63 -15.02 -19.16 6.06
N GLN A 64 -14.40 -19.94 6.95
CA GLN A 64 -12.96 -19.88 7.19
C GLN A 64 -12.16 -20.26 5.94
N GLN A 65 -12.58 -21.31 5.22
CA GLN A 65 -11.92 -21.72 3.98
C GLN A 65 -12.01 -20.64 2.91
N ILE A 66 -13.22 -20.14 2.63
CA ILE A 66 -13.45 -19.04 1.67
C ILE A 66 -12.63 -17.81 2.06
N PHE A 67 -12.63 -17.46 3.34
CA PHE A 67 -11.83 -16.34 3.85
C PHE A 67 -10.34 -16.58 3.60
N ASN A 68 -9.81 -17.76 3.97
CA ASN A 68 -8.39 -18.06 3.81
C ASN A 68 -7.94 -18.06 2.35
N GLU A 69 -8.75 -18.59 1.44
CA GLU A 69 -8.49 -18.60 0.01
C GLU A 69 -8.56 -17.17 -0.57
N SER A 70 -9.64 -16.44 -0.29
CA SER A 70 -9.83 -15.06 -0.76
C SER A 70 -8.76 -14.14 -0.23
N TYR A 71 -8.47 -14.20 1.08
CA TYR A 71 -7.43 -13.43 1.72
C TYR A 71 -6.05 -13.76 1.15
N SER A 72 -5.78 -15.05 0.87
CA SER A 72 -4.55 -15.46 0.20
C SER A 72 -4.47 -14.85 -1.19
N LEU A 73 -5.49 -14.97 -2.03
CA LEU A 73 -5.46 -14.35 -3.36
C LEU A 73 -5.32 -12.83 -3.32
N MET A 74 -6.03 -12.15 -2.40
CA MET A 74 -5.90 -10.70 -2.20
C MET A 74 -4.46 -10.31 -1.82
N LYS A 75 -3.84 -11.00 -0.86
CA LYS A 75 -2.46 -10.71 -0.45
C LYS A 75 -1.46 -10.79 -1.60
N TYR A 76 -1.68 -11.66 -2.59
CA TYR A 76 -0.75 -11.87 -3.70
C TYR A 76 -1.01 -10.96 -4.91
N ASN A 77 -2.28 -10.64 -5.17
CA ASN A 77 -2.71 -10.02 -6.42
C ASN A 77 -3.22 -8.58 -6.23
N ALA A 78 -3.82 -8.25 -5.09
CA ALA A 78 -4.32 -6.91 -4.84
C ALA A 78 -3.21 -5.98 -4.31
N THR A 79 -3.51 -4.68 -4.34
CA THR A 79 -2.67 -3.63 -3.76
C THR A 79 -3.33 -3.12 -2.48
N ALA A 80 -2.61 -3.17 -1.37
CA ALA A 80 -3.07 -2.55 -0.14
C ALA A 80 -2.79 -1.05 -0.21
N TYR A 81 -3.84 -0.25 -0.24
CA TYR A 81 -3.73 1.21 -0.11
C TYR A 81 -3.60 1.59 1.37
N ILE A 82 -2.54 2.34 1.70
CA ILE A 82 -2.21 2.76 3.06
C ILE A 82 -2.05 4.29 3.05
N PRO A 83 -3.08 5.04 3.44
CA PRO A 83 -2.96 6.47 3.63
C PRO A 83 -2.10 6.75 4.86
N LEU A 84 -1.11 7.63 4.74
CA LEU A 84 -0.36 8.17 5.86
C LEU A 84 -0.82 9.61 6.10
N LEU A 85 -1.46 9.81 7.25
CA LEU A 85 -1.95 11.11 7.70
C LEU A 85 -1.12 11.57 8.90
N SER A 86 -1.00 12.89 9.08
CA SER A 86 -0.27 13.48 10.21
C SER A 86 -0.81 13.04 11.58
N GLY A 87 -2.13 12.88 11.70
CA GLY A 87 -2.81 12.47 12.93
C GLY A 87 -2.70 10.98 13.29
N MET A 88 -2.11 10.14 12.45
CA MET A 88 -1.98 8.71 12.75
C MET A 88 -0.89 8.45 13.80
N ALA A 89 -1.20 7.66 14.82
CA ALA A 89 -0.26 7.25 15.87
C ALA A 89 0.55 6.00 15.48
N ILE A 90 1.19 6.00 14.31
CA ILE A 90 1.97 4.85 13.78
C ILE A 90 3.19 4.54 14.65
N ASP A 91 3.81 5.58 15.20
CA ASP A 91 4.87 5.46 16.20
C ASP A 91 4.42 4.69 17.44
N LYS A 92 3.24 5.02 17.99
CA LYS A 92 2.67 4.31 19.12
C LYS A 92 2.42 2.86 18.75
N ILE A 93 1.84 2.60 17.57
CA ILE A 93 1.62 1.23 17.08
C ILE A 93 2.95 0.47 16.99
N PHE A 94 4.01 1.09 16.47
CA PHE A 94 5.34 0.49 16.40
C PHE A 94 5.90 0.18 17.79
N THR A 95 5.83 1.12 18.73
CA THR A 95 6.25 0.93 20.13
C THR A 95 5.45 -0.19 20.79
N ASP A 96 4.12 -0.21 20.63
CA ASP A 96 3.25 -1.24 21.20
C ASP A 96 3.57 -2.63 20.64
N ILE A 97 3.99 -2.74 19.37
CA ILE A 97 4.49 -4.00 18.79
C ILE A 97 5.82 -4.41 19.41
N CYS A 98 6.76 -3.47 19.54
CA CYS A 98 8.07 -3.73 20.15
C CYS A 98 7.96 -4.14 21.62
N ASP A 99 6.99 -3.58 22.34
CA ASP A 99 6.67 -3.89 23.73
C ASP A 99 5.75 -5.12 23.89
N GLU A 100 5.41 -5.81 22.80
CA GLU A 100 4.50 -6.97 22.77
C GLU A 100 3.08 -6.69 23.32
N LYS A 101 2.64 -5.43 23.32
CA LYS A 101 1.33 -4.97 23.79
C LYS A 101 0.22 -5.15 22.75
N TRP A 102 0.12 -6.35 22.16
CA TRP A 102 -0.82 -6.65 21.07
C TRP A 102 -2.29 -6.33 21.39
N ALA A 103 -2.71 -6.48 22.64
CA ALA A 103 -4.06 -6.18 23.09
C ALA A 103 -4.42 -4.68 23.08
N GLN A 104 -3.41 -3.80 23.02
CA GLN A 104 -3.59 -2.34 23.02
C GLN A 104 -3.65 -1.76 21.61
N ILE A 105 -3.30 -2.56 20.60
CA ILE A 105 -3.28 -2.12 19.20
C ILE A 105 -4.73 -2.11 18.67
N PRO A 106 -5.25 -0.96 18.22
CA PRO A 106 -6.61 -0.88 17.67
C PRO A 106 -6.78 -1.80 16.45
N PRO A 107 -7.99 -2.37 16.20
CA PRO A 107 -8.22 -3.25 15.06
C PRO A 107 -7.79 -2.67 13.70
N VAL A 108 -8.02 -1.36 13.48
CA VAL A 108 -7.60 -0.69 12.23
C VAL A 108 -6.07 -0.68 12.05
N ALA A 109 -5.34 -0.53 13.15
CA ALA A 109 -3.88 -0.60 13.16
C ALA A 109 -3.40 -2.02 12.88
N VAL A 110 -4.08 -3.04 13.43
CA VAL A 110 -3.79 -4.45 13.10
C VAL A 110 -3.96 -4.69 11.60
N THR A 111 -5.02 -4.17 10.97
CA THR A 111 -5.23 -4.28 9.52
C THR A 111 -4.08 -3.66 8.72
N LEU A 112 -3.64 -2.46 9.09
CA LEU A 112 -2.50 -1.78 8.47
C LEU A 112 -1.20 -2.59 8.61
N LEU A 113 -0.95 -3.16 9.80
CA LEU A 113 0.21 -4.02 10.03
C LEU A 113 0.14 -5.30 9.21
N GLN A 114 -1.02 -5.94 9.13
CA GLN A 114 -1.23 -7.13 8.30
C GLN A 114 -0.98 -6.81 6.81
N ALA A 115 -1.44 -5.65 6.34
CA ALA A 115 -1.16 -5.16 5.00
C ALA A 115 0.34 -5.00 4.74
N LEU A 116 1.05 -4.25 5.58
CA LEU A 116 2.49 -4.03 5.47
C LEU A 116 3.29 -5.34 5.53
N ARG A 117 2.89 -6.29 6.38
CA ARG A 117 3.63 -7.54 6.60
C ARG A 117 3.39 -8.62 5.55
N ASN A 118 2.19 -8.71 5.01
CA ASN A 118 1.74 -9.91 4.30
C ASN A 118 1.28 -9.66 2.87
N TRP A 119 0.97 -8.42 2.49
CA TRP A 119 0.59 -8.13 1.11
C TRP A 119 1.83 -8.00 0.25
N ARG A 120 1.76 -8.51 -0.98
CA ARG A 120 2.86 -8.40 -1.93
C ARG A 120 2.95 -7.00 -2.52
N ASN A 121 1.81 -6.38 -2.82
CA ASN A 121 1.76 -5.04 -3.39
C ASN A 121 1.18 -4.07 -2.36
N VAL A 122 1.87 -2.96 -2.11
CA VAL A 122 1.44 -1.93 -1.17
C VAL A 122 1.58 -0.56 -1.82
N HIS A 123 0.55 0.27 -1.70
CA HIS A 123 0.58 1.68 -2.07
C HIS A 123 0.53 2.50 -0.78
N ILE A 124 1.68 3.05 -0.37
CA ILE A 124 1.79 3.98 0.74
C ILE A 124 1.59 5.38 0.16
N HIS A 125 0.53 6.07 0.56
CA HIS A 125 0.21 7.40 0.06
C HIS A 125 0.36 8.42 1.19
N LEU A 126 1.30 9.35 1.08
CA LEU A 126 1.42 10.46 2.02
C LEU A 126 0.29 11.42 1.70
N HIS A 127 -0.76 11.43 2.52
CA HIS A 127 -1.77 12.45 2.39
C HIS A 127 -1.26 13.72 3.03
N VAL A 128 -1.16 14.74 2.19
CA VAL A 128 -0.63 16.06 2.50
C VAL A 128 -1.85 17.00 2.61
N PRO A 129 -2.61 16.98 3.73
CA PRO A 129 -3.80 17.81 3.85
C PRO A 129 -3.42 19.28 3.93
N ASP A 130 -4.34 20.14 3.50
CA ASP A 130 -4.35 21.60 3.69
C ASP A 130 -4.40 22.05 5.17
N LEU A 131 -4.37 21.10 6.11
CA LEU A 131 -4.59 21.30 7.54
C LEU A 131 -3.26 21.52 8.27
N ASP A 132 -3.27 22.49 9.17
CA ASP A 132 -2.24 22.90 10.14
C ASP A 132 -0.83 22.29 9.95
N LEU A 133 0.07 23.14 9.50
CA LEU A 133 1.50 22.89 9.26
C LEU A 133 2.21 22.22 10.43
N HIS A 134 1.75 22.46 11.66
CA HIS A 134 2.32 21.83 12.84
C HIS A 134 2.09 20.32 12.88
N THR A 135 1.01 19.82 12.28
CA THR A 135 0.72 18.38 12.22
C THR A 135 1.53 17.70 11.12
N ASN A 136 1.73 18.38 10.00
CA ASN A 136 2.41 17.86 8.81
C ASN A 136 3.90 17.57 9.03
N ARG A 137 4.55 18.23 10.00
CA ARG A 137 5.95 17.96 10.38
C ARG A 137 6.23 16.50 10.76
N TYR A 138 5.18 15.76 11.15
CA TYR A 138 5.28 14.38 11.59
C TYR A 138 5.15 13.35 10.47
N LEU A 139 4.73 13.72 9.25
CA LEU A 139 4.48 12.78 8.16
C LEU A 139 5.72 11.94 7.81
N LEU A 140 6.89 12.56 7.69
CA LEU A 140 8.12 11.82 7.44
C LEU A 140 8.53 10.92 8.61
N GLN A 141 8.22 11.32 9.85
CA GLN A 141 8.44 10.45 11.01
C GLN A 141 7.51 9.24 10.96
N ARG A 142 6.25 9.42 10.52
CA ARG A 142 5.31 8.30 10.31
C ARG A 142 5.79 7.38 9.20
N LEU A 143 6.29 7.94 8.11
CA LEU A 143 6.89 7.17 7.02
C LEU A 143 8.12 6.39 7.51
N ASP A 144 9.00 6.98 8.32
CA ASP A 144 10.13 6.28 8.95
C ASP A 144 9.67 5.12 9.84
N SER A 145 8.60 5.29 10.64
CA SER A 145 8.00 4.18 11.39
C SER A 145 7.49 3.06 10.48
N VAL A 146 6.85 3.39 9.35
CA VAL A 146 6.43 2.40 8.36
C VAL A 146 7.63 1.67 7.75
N MET A 147 8.71 2.39 7.45
CA MET A 147 9.95 1.78 6.96
C MET A 147 10.54 0.80 7.96
N LYS A 148 10.57 1.14 9.25
CA LYS A 148 11.01 0.22 10.32
C LYS A 148 10.15 -1.04 10.40
N ILE A 149 8.84 -0.92 10.18
CA ILE A 149 7.93 -2.08 10.11
C ILE A 149 8.30 -2.96 8.90
N LEU A 150 8.50 -2.38 7.72
CA LEU A 150 8.82 -3.12 6.50
C LEU A 150 10.22 -3.76 6.55
N SER A 151 11.19 -3.09 7.17
CA SER A 151 12.56 -3.56 7.29
C SER A 151 12.75 -4.69 8.31
N ALA A 152 11.79 -4.91 9.21
CA ALA A 152 11.86 -6.01 10.15
C ALA A 152 11.89 -7.34 9.37
N GLY A 153 13.03 -8.05 9.43
CA GLY A 153 13.50 -8.97 8.38
C GLY A 153 12.58 -10.09 7.87
N LYS A 154 11.50 -10.42 8.59
CA LYS A 154 10.48 -11.37 8.10
C LYS A 154 9.41 -10.71 7.24
N ASN A 155 9.25 -9.39 7.25
CA ASN A 155 8.11 -8.71 6.64
C ASN A 155 8.24 -8.54 5.13
N SER A 156 9.48 -8.61 4.61
CA SER A 156 9.80 -8.43 3.20
C SER A 156 10.41 -9.69 2.56
N ASP A 157 10.29 -10.85 3.21
CA ASP A 157 10.85 -12.12 2.72
C ASP A 157 10.11 -12.63 1.46
N PRO A 158 10.77 -12.74 0.30
CA PRO A 158 10.16 -13.19 -0.95
C PRO A 158 9.55 -14.59 -0.89
N ARG A 159 10.00 -15.45 0.03
CA ARG A 159 9.47 -16.81 0.20
C ARG A 159 7.98 -16.81 0.54
N LYS A 160 7.47 -15.72 1.13
CA LYS A 160 6.04 -15.52 1.39
C LYS A 160 5.20 -15.42 0.12
N TRP A 161 5.82 -15.10 -1.01
CA TRP A 161 5.14 -14.82 -2.27
C TRP A 161 5.73 -15.63 -3.43
N GLY A 162 6.15 -16.87 -3.16
CA GLY A 162 6.69 -17.78 -4.18
C GLY A 162 7.99 -17.30 -4.79
N GLY A 163 8.85 -16.64 -4.00
CA GLY A 163 10.13 -16.09 -4.45
C GLY A 163 10.02 -14.72 -5.12
N LYS A 164 8.82 -14.17 -5.31
CA LYS A 164 8.63 -12.83 -5.88
C LYS A 164 8.86 -11.76 -4.80
N LYS A 165 9.57 -10.70 -5.17
CA LYS A 165 9.77 -9.53 -4.31
C LYS A 165 8.46 -8.80 -4.01
N LYS A 166 8.41 -8.18 -2.84
CA LYS A 166 7.36 -7.21 -2.49
C LYS A 166 7.50 -5.99 -3.38
N THR A 167 6.37 -5.43 -3.84
CA THR A 167 6.36 -4.17 -4.60
C THR A 167 5.67 -3.11 -3.76
N VAL A 168 6.34 -1.96 -3.59
CA VAL A 168 5.82 -0.85 -2.80
C VAL A 168 5.85 0.42 -3.65
N LEU A 169 4.68 1.00 -3.87
CA LEU A 169 4.53 2.36 -4.39
C LEU A 169 4.49 3.31 -3.18
N LEU A 170 5.49 4.17 -3.06
CA LEU A 170 5.49 5.30 -2.14
C LEU A 170 5.08 6.54 -2.91
N HIS A 171 3.83 6.96 -2.77
CA HIS A 171 3.32 8.18 -3.38
C HIS A 171 3.48 9.34 -2.38
N LEU A 172 4.31 10.32 -2.72
CA LEU A 172 4.57 11.50 -1.90
C LEU A 172 3.54 12.61 -2.13
N ASP A 173 2.53 12.39 -2.96
CA ASP A 173 1.44 13.36 -3.22
C ASP A 173 2.03 14.71 -3.68
N HIS A 174 1.54 15.82 -3.15
CA HIS A 174 2.06 17.17 -3.38
C HIS A 174 3.19 17.57 -2.43
N TYR A 175 3.92 16.62 -1.83
CA TYR A 175 5.00 16.94 -0.88
C TYR A 175 6.06 17.91 -1.42
N PHE A 176 6.33 17.88 -2.72
CA PHE A 176 7.28 18.79 -3.39
C PHE A 176 6.65 20.08 -3.93
N ALA A 177 5.37 20.34 -3.67
CA ALA A 177 4.72 21.59 -4.08
C ALA A 177 5.29 22.80 -3.32
N ASP A 178 5.34 23.96 -3.97
CA ASP A 178 6.09 25.12 -3.47
C ASP A 178 5.49 25.71 -2.19
N ASN A 179 4.18 25.57 -2.00
CA ASN A 179 3.47 26.00 -0.79
C ASN A 179 3.99 25.29 0.48
N TRP A 180 4.44 24.04 0.37
CA TRP A 180 5.03 23.32 1.50
C TRP A 180 6.45 23.76 1.81
N LYS A 181 7.25 24.11 0.79
CA LYS A 181 8.67 24.42 0.98
C LYS A 181 8.92 25.75 1.69
N SER A 182 8.09 26.76 1.43
CA SER A 182 8.21 28.06 2.08
C SER A 182 8.02 27.98 3.60
N GLU A 183 7.35 26.94 4.09
CA GLU A 183 6.89 26.85 5.47
C GLU A 183 7.71 25.87 6.32
N PHE A 184 8.39 24.90 5.68
CA PHE A 184 9.37 24.02 6.32
C PHE A 184 10.79 24.40 5.94
N SER A 185 11.40 25.31 6.70
CA SER A 185 12.80 25.69 6.56
C SER A 185 13.75 24.47 6.55
N PHE A 186 14.23 24.10 5.35
CA PHE A 186 15.40 23.26 4.99
C PHE A 186 15.58 21.83 5.55
N LEU A 187 14.92 21.40 6.62
CA LEU A 187 15.11 20.06 7.22
C LEU A 187 14.38 18.86 6.56
N PRO A 188 13.23 19.02 5.86
CA PRO A 188 12.45 17.86 5.41
C PRO A 188 13.15 16.96 4.38
N SER A 189 13.89 17.54 3.44
CA SER A 189 14.54 16.78 2.36
C SER A 189 15.63 15.83 2.89
N VAL A 190 16.35 16.20 3.94
CA VAL A 190 17.38 15.33 4.56
C VAL A 190 16.75 14.07 5.16
N VAL A 191 15.58 14.22 5.80
CA VAL A 191 14.86 13.10 6.40
C VAL A 191 14.33 12.18 5.31
N LEU A 192 13.69 12.72 4.27
CA LEU A 192 13.22 11.93 3.13
C LEU A 192 14.37 11.16 2.47
N PHE A 193 15.51 11.80 2.21
CA PHE A 193 16.68 11.14 1.64
C PHE A 193 17.27 10.06 2.55
N THR A 194 17.16 10.23 3.87
CA THR A 194 17.55 9.18 4.82
C THR A 194 16.60 7.98 4.71
N ILE A 195 15.30 8.22 4.62
CA ILE A 195 14.27 7.19 4.39
C ILE A 195 14.52 6.46 3.07
N VAL A 196 14.78 7.18 1.97
CA VAL A 196 15.06 6.55 0.66
C VAL A 196 16.33 5.72 0.68
N ARG A 197 17.38 6.14 1.40
CA ARG A 197 18.57 5.29 1.62
C ARG A 197 18.25 4.04 2.43
N GLN A 198 17.34 4.10 3.40
CA GLN A 198 16.86 2.90 4.10
C GLN A 198 16.10 1.98 3.14
N MET A 199 15.22 2.53 2.29
CA MET A 199 14.49 1.76 1.26
C MET A 199 15.45 1.05 0.29
N GLY A 200 16.49 1.75 -0.18
CA GLY A 200 17.49 1.19 -1.08
C GLY A 200 18.29 0.02 -0.48
N LYS A 201 18.42 -0.02 0.85
CA LYS A 201 19.03 -1.16 1.57
C LYS A 201 18.10 -2.37 1.70
N MET A 202 16.79 -2.21 1.46
CA MET A 202 15.81 -3.29 1.49
C MET A 202 15.72 -3.98 0.12
N ASP A 203 16.78 -4.70 -0.26
CA ASP A 203 16.94 -5.31 -1.58
C ASP A 203 15.81 -6.31 -1.97
N GLN A 204 15.07 -6.84 -1.00
CA GLN A 204 13.91 -7.72 -1.20
C GLN A 204 12.60 -6.99 -1.56
N VAL A 205 12.62 -5.65 -1.56
CA VAL A 205 11.48 -4.81 -1.89
C VAL A 205 11.80 -3.98 -3.12
N ASN A 206 10.93 -4.05 -4.13
CA ASN A 206 10.94 -3.15 -5.26
C ASN A 206 10.14 -1.90 -4.92
N TRP A 207 10.78 -0.75 -4.95
CA TRP A 207 10.16 0.53 -4.63
C TRP A 207 9.91 1.34 -5.88
N THR A 208 8.76 1.99 -5.93
CA THR A 208 8.50 3.10 -6.85
C THR A 208 8.16 4.32 -6.02
N ILE A 209 8.96 5.37 -6.14
CA ILE A 209 8.70 6.67 -5.51
C ILE A 209 7.98 7.53 -6.53
N ALA A 210 6.71 7.82 -6.27
CA ALA A 210 5.90 8.68 -7.11
C ALA A 210 5.56 9.98 -6.39
N TYR A 211 5.30 11.03 -7.16
CA TYR A 211 4.86 12.32 -6.65
C TYR A 211 4.28 13.15 -7.78
N TYR A 212 3.37 14.05 -7.43
CA TYR A 212 2.67 14.85 -8.43
C TYR A 212 3.46 16.09 -8.85
N ILE A 213 3.36 16.41 -10.13
CA ILE A 213 3.81 17.65 -10.74
C ILE A 213 2.62 18.28 -11.46
N HIS A 214 2.18 19.44 -11.00
CA HIS A 214 1.13 20.19 -11.68
C HIS A 214 1.72 20.85 -12.93
N ALA A 215 1.11 20.63 -14.10
CA ALA A 215 1.53 21.23 -15.37
C ALA A 215 1.14 22.71 -15.50
N GLY A 216 0.31 23.24 -14.58
CA GLY A 216 -0.30 24.55 -14.72
C GLY A 216 -1.63 24.48 -15.48
N THR A 217 -2.21 25.65 -15.72
CA THR A 217 -3.37 25.83 -16.62
C THR A 217 -2.93 26.66 -17.83
N ASP A 218 -3.67 26.62 -18.92
CA ASP A 218 -3.34 27.38 -20.14
C ASP A 218 -3.18 28.89 -19.90
N ASN A 219 -3.86 29.42 -18.87
CA ASN A 219 -3.83 30.84 -18.50
C ASN A 219 -2.75 31.20 -17.44
N SER A 220 -2.10 30.19 -16.87
CA SER A 220 -0.98 30.33 -15.95
C SER A 220 -0.06 29.14 -16.16
N PRO A 221 0.61 29.07 -17.34
CA PRO A 221 1.60 28.03 -17.56
C PRO A 221 2.62 28.21 -16.44
N LEU A 222 2.92 27.11 -15.75
CA LEU A 222 3.99 27.00 -14.76
C LEU A 222 5.34 27.13 -15.51
N SER A 223 5.53 28.26 -16.17
CA SER A 223 6.61 28.62 -17.07
C SER A 223 7.76 29.28 -16.32
N ALA A 224 7.65 29.50 -15.02
CA ALA A 224 8.66 30.25 -14.28
C ALA A 224 9.17 29.43 -13.09
N ARG A 225 10.01 28.46 -13.43
CA ARG A 225 10.97 27.76 -12.57
C ARG A 225 10.36 26.60 -11.78
N TRP A 226 10.64 25.40 -12.27
CA TRP A 226 11.24 24.42 -11.39
C TRP A 226 12.32 25.13 -10.59
N GLY A 227 12.01 25.53 -9.35
CA GLY A 227 12.99 26.19 -8.49
C GLY A 227 14.24 25.33 -8.44
N VAL A 228 15.41 25.94 -8.27
CA VAL A 228 16.69 25.25 -8.12
C VAL A 228 16.57 24.08 -7.13
N ASP A 229 15.74 24.24 -6.09
CA ASP A 229 15.46 23.22 -5.09
C ASP A 229 14.73 21.98 -5.64
N ARG A 230 13.76 22.12 -6.56
CA ARG A 230 13.09 20.95 -7.17
C ARG A 230 14.03 20.17 -8.08
N VAL A 231 14.89 20.89 -8.83
CA VAL A 231 15.93 20.26 -9.65
C VAL A 231 16.92 19.52 -8.77
N ASN A 232 17.35 20.12 -7.65
CA ASN A 232 18.26 19.49 -6.70
C ASN A 232 17.63 18.25 -6.05
N GLU A 233 16.38 18.32 -5.61
CA GLU A 233 15.69 17.17 -5.01
C GLU A 233 15.49 16.02 -5.99
N PHE A 234 15.09 16.32 -7.22
CA PHE A 234 15.02 15.31 -8.27
C PHE A 234 16.39 14.71 -8.57
N SER A 235 17.42 15.54 -8.68
CA SER A 235 18.79 15.09 -8.94
C SER A 235 19.28 14.16 -7.83
N GLU A 236 18.92 14.45 -6.58
CA GLU A 236 19.22 13.63 -5.42
C GLU A 236 18.47 12.29 -5.44
N LEU A 237 17.16 12.29 -5.68
CA LEU A 237 16.41 11.05 -5.87
C LEU A 237 17.01 10.23 -7.02
N ARG A 238 17.31 10.87 -8.17
CA ARG A 238 17.92 10.22 -9.33
C ARG A 238 19.28 9.62 -9.01
N ARG A 239 20.10 10.30 -8.20
CA ARG A 239 21.34 9.73 -7.66
C ARG A 239 21.04 8.44 -6.90
N MET A 240 20.05 8.43 -6.03
CA MET A 240 19.66 7.22 -5.28
C MET A 240 19.14 6.10 -6.18
N ARG A 241 18.39 6.39 -7.25
CA ARG A 241 18.01 5.38 -8.27
C ARG A 241 19.23 4.72 -8.93
N ARG A 242 20.31 5.47 -9.14
CA ARG A 242 21.56 4.91 -9.67
C ARG A 242 22.29 4.05 -8.65
N ASP A 243 22.24 4.44 -7.38
CA ASP A 243 22.90 3.75 -6.28
C ASP A 243 22.17 2.46 -5.86
N TYR A 244 20.86 2.36 -6.10
CA TYR A 244 20.01 1.26 -5.67
C TYR A 244 19.12 0.72 -6.79
N ASN A 245 19.37 -0.54 -7.20
CA ASN A 245 18.65 -1.20 -8.31
C ASN A 245 17.16 -1.50 -8.03
N ASN A 246 16.75 -1.41 -6.76
CA ASN A 246 15.40 -1.66 -6.30
C ASN A 246 14.59 -0.38 -6.07
N ILE A 247 15.17 0.80 -6.37
CA ILE A 247 14.49 2.09 -6.32
C ILE A 247 14.16 2.55 -7.73
N ASN A 248 12.89 2.75 -8.02
CA ASN A 248 12.41 3.46 -9.18
C ASN A 248 11.81 4.81 -8.78
N ILE A 249 11.85 5.79 -9.67
CA ILE A 249 11.25 7.12 -9.48
C ILE A 249 10.28 7.34 -10.63
N ARG A 250 9.09 7.83 -10.31
CA ARG A 250 8.03 8.08 -11.28
C ARG A 250 7.34 9.40 -10.97
N PRO A 251 7.85 10.53 -11.47
CA PRO A 251 7.14 11.79 -11.36
C PRO A 251 5.87 11.72 -12.22
N GLU A 252 4.74 12.13 -11.66
CA GLU A 252 3.41 11.97 -12.28
C GLU A 252 2.84 13.36 -12.59
N ILE A 253 2.69 13.67 -13.87
CA ILE A 253 2.24 15.00 -14.28
C ILE A 253 0.75 15.01 -14.53
N TYR A 254 0.08 15.96 -13.89
CA TYR A 254 -1.36 16.19 -13.97
C TYR A 254 -1.67 17.67 -14.26
N GLY A 255 -2.92 17.95 -14.63
CA GLY A 255 -3.39 19.28 -15.04
C GLY A 255 -3.59 19.40 -16.55
N GLU A 256 -4.22 20.49 -16.97
CA GLU A 256 -4.62 20.73 -18.37
C GLU A 256 -3.50 21.36 -19.22
N GLY A 257 -2.48 21.94 -18.59
CA GLY A 257 -1.39 22.60 -19.31
C GLY A 257 -0.61 21.66 -20.23
N GLU A 258 -0.25 22.16 -21.42
CA GLU A 258 0.53 21.37 -22.37
C GLU A 258 1.91 20.98 -21.82
N TRP A 259 2.12 19.68 -21.64
CA TRP A 259 3.39 19.05 -21.24
C TRP A 259 4.60 19.54 -22.04
N LYS A 260 4.38 19.84 -23.31
CA LYS A 260 5.40 20.28 -24.28
C LYS A 260 6.04 21.61 -23.87
N HIS A 261 5.38 22.40 -23.03
CA HIS A 261 5.88 23.68 -22.55
C HIS A 261 6.69 23.56 -21.25
N LEU A 262 6.67 22.40 -20.59
CA LEU A 262 7.51 22.15 -19.42
C LEU A 262 8.94 21.86 -19.89
N GLN A 263 9.85 22.78 -19.58
CA GLN A 263 11.28 22.57 -19.85
C GLN A 263 11.87 21.66 -18.79
N PHE A 264 11.86 20.36 -19.08
CA PHE A 264 12.54 19.38 -18.24
C PHE A 264 13.99 19.18 -18.68
N PRO A 265 14.90 18.89 -17.74
CA PRO A 265 16.19 18.31 -18.09
C PRO A 265 16.01 17.06 -18.98
N PRO A 266 16.85 16.81 -19.99
CA PRO A 266 16.68 15.67 -20.92
C PRO A 266 16.56 14.31 -20.21
N ASP A 267 17.23 14.19 -19.07
CA ASP A 267 17.28 13.05 -18.17
C ASP A 267 16.12 12.97 -17.17
N PHE A 268 15.14 13.83 -17.31
CA PHE A 268 13.88 13.81 -16.58
C PHE A 268 12.81 13.12 -17.44
N LEU A 269 12.87 13.30 -18.76
CA LEU A 269 11.89 12.75 -19.71
C LEU A 269 11.84 11.21 -19.71
N ASP A 270 12.87 10.52 -19.21
CA ASP A 270 12.92 9.04 -19.16
C ASP A 270 12.15 8.43 -17.97
N VAL A 271 11.79 9.22 -16.96
CA VAL A 271 11.14 8.71 -15.73
C VAL A 271 9.73 9.22 -15.51
N VAL A 272 9.33 10.25 -16.24
CA VAL A 272 8.06 10.94 -16.00
C VAL A 272 6.96 10.30 -16.80
N THR A 273 5.77 10.32 -16.22
CA THR A 273 4.57 9.74 -16.83
C THR A 273 3.39 10.68 -16.72
N ASN A 274 2.42 10.50 -17.61
CA ASN A 274 1.06 11.03 -17.50
C ASN A 274 0.10 10.03 -16.82
N GLU A 275 0.56 8.81 -16.53
CA GLU A 275 -0.18 7.86 -15.73
C GLU A 275 -0.18 8.32 -14.27
N ILE A 276 -1.36 8.75 -13.81
CA ILE A 276 -1.58 9.17 -12.43
C ILE A 276 -1.88 7.93 -11.60
N SER A 277 -1.11 7.74 -10.53
CA SER A 277 -1.45 6.79 -9.48
C SER A 277 -2.70 7.29 -8.78
N GLU A 278 -3.84 6.69 -9.10
CA GLU A 278 -5.10 7.05 -8.46
C GLU A 278 -4.97 6.98 -6.94
N ALA A 279 -5.27 8.10 -6.30
CA ALA A 279 -5.59 8.11 -4.88
C ALA A 279 -6.91 7.37 -4.68
N SER A 280 -7.09 6.76 -3.51
CA SER A 280 -8.36 6.12 -3.20
C SER A 280 -9.50 7.13 -3.27
N GLU A 281 -10.65 6.77 -3.84
CA GLU A 281 -11.85 7.63 -3.80
C GLU A 281 -12.26 8.02 -2.36
N GLN A 282 -11.90 7.19 -1.37
CA GLN A 282 -12.12 7.47 0.05
C GLN A 282 -11.09 8.45 0.64
N TRP A 283 -9.97 8.62 -0.04
CA TRP A 283 -8.82 9.45 0.34
C TRP A 283 -8.30 10.18 -0.89
N PRO A 284 -9.08 11.11 -1.47
CA PRO A 284 -8.65 11.80 -2.68
C PRO A 284 -7.39 12.63 -2.39
N SER A 285 -6.47 12.66 -3.36
CA SER A 285 -5.36 13.61 -3.32
C SER A 285 -5.90 15.04 -3.40
N TYR A 286 -5.26 15.93 -2.66
CA TYR A 286 -5.65 17.33 -2.64
C TYR A 286 -5.48 17.94 -4.03
N GLY A 287 -6.44 18.73 -4.51
CA GLY A 287 -6.35 19.39 -5.82
C GLY A 287 -6.64 18.48 -7.03
N VAL A 288 -6.84 17.17 -6.83
CA VAL A 288 -7.27 16.24 -7.89
C VAL A 288 -8.81 16.18 -7.98
N GLU A 289 -9.54 16.57 -6.93
CA GLU A 289 -11.00 16.76 -7.01
C GLU A 289 -11.36 18.07 -7.74
N LEU A 290 -11.67 17.88 -9.03
CA LEU A 290 -12.73 18.49 -9.82
C LEU A 290 -12.87 20.01 -9.70
N HIS A 291 -12.53 20.70 -10.78
CA HIS A 291 -12.84 22.12 -11.04
C HIS A 291 -14.36 22.42 -11.13
N GLY A 292 -15.17 21.93 -10.18
CA GLY A 292 -16.61 22.14 -10.05
C GLY A 292 -17.06 22.47 -8.63
N GLU A 293 -18.29 22.98 -8.49
CA GLU A 293 -18.89 23.43 -7.22
C GLU A 293 -18.89 22.37 -6.10
N GLU A 294 -18.87 21.09 -6.47
CA GLU A 294 -18.84 19.94 -5.55
C GLU A 294 -17.55 19.87 -4.71
N GLY A 295 -16.40 20.20 -5.29
CA GLY A 295 -15.12 20.22 -4.58
C GLY A 295 -15.04 21.35 -3.54
N ALA A 296 -15.73 22.47 -3.79
CA ALA A 296 -15.83 23.57 -2.84
C ALA A 296 -16.71 23.21 -1.63
N LEU A 297 -17.82 22.50 -1.85
CA LEU A 297 -18.71 22.03 -0.80
C LEU A 297 -18.05 20.97 0.10
N ARG A 298 -17.26 20.04 -0.48
CA ARG A 298 -16.49 19.05 0.30
C ARG A 298 -15.41 19.71 1.17
N ARG A 299 -14.70 20.72 0.65
CA ARG A 299 -13.72 21.51 1.43
C ARG A 299 -14.37 22.25 2.60
N ALA A 300 -15.58 22.79 2.41
CA ALA A 300 -16.34 23.45 3.48
C ALA A 300 -16.83 22.46 4.54
N ALA A 301 -17.30 21.27 4.13
CA ALA A 301 -17.74 20.22 5.04
C ALA A 301 -16.59 19.66 5.89
N ALA A 302 -15.42 19.42 5.31
CA ALA A 302 -14.24 18.93 6.02
C ALA A 302 -13.73 19.92 7.07
N ARG A 303 -13.78 21.24 6.78
CA ARG A 303 -13.43 22.30 7.75
C ARG A 303 -14.39 22.35 8.94
N ASN A 304 -15.65 22.00 8.75
CA ASN A 304 -16.66 21.98 9.82
C ASN A 304 -16.65 20.70 10.67
N ALA A 305 -16.02 19.62 10.20
CA ALA A 305 -15.95 18.34 10.93
C ALA A 305 -14.77 18.24 11.91
N VAL A 306 -13.86 19.23 11.90
CA VAL A 306 -12.64 19.26 12.73
C VAL A 306 -12.74 20.27 13.89
N ASN A 307 -13.82 21.06 13.95
CA ASN A 307 -14.20 21.91 15.08
C ASN A 307 -15.32 21.24 15.90
#